data_AF-A0A2P2DVF3-F1
#
_entry.id   AF-A0A2P2DVF3-F1
#
_cell.length_a   1.000
_cell.length_b   1.000
_cell.length_c   1.000
_cell.angle_alpha   90.00
_cell.angle_beta   90.00
_cell.angle_gamma   90.00
#
_symmetry.space_group_name_H-M   'P 1'
#
loop_
_entity.id
_entity.type
_entity.pdbx_description
1 polymer ?
#
loop_
_entity_poly.entity_id
_entity_poly.type
_entity_poly.pdbx_seq_one_letter_code
_entity_poly.pdbx_strand_id
1 'polypeptide(L)'
;MRSLQKTLYVYILCISFGIQASPIEDWTTDDILKEVRVSRIPQIIDLLEEKAKKAVQAEDYQSAKEYLKKALVLKHSIGMKHTEGSASILSKISHIETKLGNRCEASKLSSLAKRIYRQIGVNFGAVSFEEGGESNPKVAMSAACQENLSYVRD
;
A
#
# COMPACT_ATOMS: atom_id res chain seq x y z
N MET A 1 1.38 -24.18 -45.47
CA MET A 1 2.42 -23.35 -44.80
C MET A 1 1.96 -21.93 -44.40
N ARG A 2 1.03 -21.26 -45.08
CA ARG A 2 0.55 -19.89 -44.69
C ARG A 2 -0.35 -19.80 -43.45
N SER A 3 -0.90 -20.93 -42.96
CA SER A 3 -1.81 -20.97 -41.80
C SER A 3 -1.06 -20.89 -40.46
N LEU A 4 0.10 -21.57 -40.32
CA LEU A 4 0.94 -21.51 -39.12
C LEU A 4 1.56 -20.12 -38.88
N GLN A 5 1.85 -19.38 -39.96
CA GLN A 5 2.45 -18.06 -39.84
C GLN A 5 1.46 -17.01 -39.31
N LYS A 6 0.16 -17.18 -39.57
CA LYS A 6 -0.89 -16.29 -39.05
C LYS A 6 -1.19 -16.55 -37.58
N THR A 7 -1.23 -17.81 -37.14
CA THR A 7 -1.40 -18.15 -35.73
C THR A 7 -0.20 -17.75 -34.90
N LEU A 8 1.03 -17.89 -35.42
CA LEU A 8 2.25 -17.41 -34.75
C LEU A 8 2.26 -15.88 -34.61
N TYR A 9 1.84 -15.13 -35.64
CA TYR A 9 1.80 -13.67 -35.59
C TYR A 9 0.73 -13.16 -34.61
N VAL A 10 -0.43 -13.81 -34.52
CA VAL A 10 -1.46 -13.48 -33.52
C VAL A 10 -0.97 -13.78 -32.11
N TYR A 11 -0.25 -14.89 -31.90
CA TYR A 11 0.30 -15.24 -30.59
C TYR A 11 1.37 -14.23 -30.14
N ILE A 12 2.26 -13.81 -31.05
CA ILE A 12 3.26 -12.76 -30.78
C ILE A 12 2.60 -11.40 -30.52
N LEU A 13 1.52 -11.06 -31.24
CA LEU A 13 0.77 -9.82 -31.04
C LEU A 13 -0.01 -9.82 -29.71
N CYS A 14 -0.51 -10.97 -29.27
CA CYS A 14 -1.14 -11.14 -27.95
C CYS A 14 -0.12 -11.03 -26.80
N ILE A 15 1.10 -11.52 -26.97
CA ILE A 15 2.16 -11.37 -25.96
C ILE A 15 2.65 -9.90 -25.88
N SER A 16 2.68 -9.19 -27.01
CA SER A 16 3.15 -7.79 -27.05
C SER A 16 2.09 -6.76 -26.62
N PHE A 17 0.79 -7.04 -26.77
CA PHE A 17 -0.28 -6.21 -26.21
C PHE A 17 -0.67 -6.59 -24.77
N GLY A 18 -0.41 -7.83 -24.34
CA GLY A 18 -0.81 -8.35 -23.02
C GLY A 18 0.14 -8.04 -21.87
N ILE A 19 1.32 -7.49 -22.15
CA ILE A 19 2.35 -7.23 -21.13
C ILE A 19 2.91 -5.81 -21.32
N GLN A 20 2.08 -4.80 -21.09
CA GLN A 20 2.61 -3.57 -20.49
C GLN A 20 2.88 -3.84 -19.00
N ALA A 21 3.76 -4.80 -18.71
CA ALA A 21 4.34 -4.93 -17.39
C ALA A 21 5.19 -3.68 -17.17
N SER A 22 4.63 -2.73 -16.44
CA SER A 22 5.41 -1.60 -15.98
C SER A 22 6.50 -2.16 -15.04
N PRO A 23 7.80 -2.00 -15.34
CA PRO A 23 8.88 -2.75 -14.70
C PRO A 23 9.02 -2.53 -13.18
N ILE A 24 8.35 -1.51 -12.64
CA ILE A 24 8.28 -1.21 -11.21
C ILE A 24 7.42 -2.20 -10.41
N GLU A 25 6.59 -3.00 -11.09
CA GLU A 25 5.66 -3.92 -10.44
C GLU A 25 6.35 -5.16 -9.88
N ASP A 26 7.36 -5.68 -10.59
CA ASP A 26 8.13 -6.86 -10.20
C ASP A 26 9.29 -6.55 -9.24
N TRP A 27 9.67 -5.28 -9.09
CA TRP A 27 10.76 -4.90 -8.20
C TRP A 27 10.34 -5.06 -6.73
N THR A 28 11.17 -5.76 -5.96
CA THR A 28 11.05 -5.77 -4.50
C THR A 28 11.51 -4.42 -3.94
N THR A 29 11.06 -4.08 -2.74
CA THR A 29 11.52 -2.85 -2.07
C THR A 29 13.04 -2.85 -1.89
N ASP A 30 13.65 -4.02 -1.68
CA ASP A 30 15.10 -4.16 -1.53
C ASP A 30 15.85 -3.90 -2.84
N ASP A 31 15.29 -4.33 -3.97
CA ASP A 31 15.87 -4.07 -5.29
C ASP A 31 15.82 -2.58 -5.63
N ILE A 32 14.69 -1.91 -5.30
CA ILE A 32 14.54 -0.46 -5.46
C ILE A 32 15.61 0.27 -4.64
N LEU A 33 15.86 -0.16 -3.40
CA LEU A 33 16.84 0.49 -2.53
C LEU A 33 18.29 0.27 -2.96
N LYS A 34 18.60 -0.83 -3.66
CA LYS A 34 19.93 -1.12 -4.19
C LYS A 34 20.22 -0.39 -5.51
N GLU A 35 19.24 -0.34 -6.40
CA GLU A 35 19.41 0.18 -7.76
C GLU A 35 19.16 1.69 -7.86
N VAL A 36 18.28 2.23 -7.01
CA VAL A 36 17.82 3.61 -7.12
C VAL A 36 18.52 4.51 -6.11
N ARG A 37 19.07 5.64 -6.60
CA ARG A 37 19.60 6.69 -5.73
C ARG A 37 18.52 7.21 -4.79
N VAL A 38 18.88 7.45 -3.53
CA VAL A 38 17.97 7.96 -2.47
C VAL A 38 17.13 9.15 -2.92
N SER A 39 17.69 10.04 -3.75
CA SER A 39 16.98 11.22 -4.28
C SER A 39 15.78 10.93 -5.18
N ARG A 40 15.69 9.74 -5.78
CA ARG A 40 14.54 9.33 -6.63
C ARG A 40 13.49 8.53 -5.87
N ILE A 41 13.78 8.07 -4.66
CA ILE A 41 12.82 7.31 -3.85
C ILE A 41 11.50 8.07 -3.63
N PRO A 42 11.48 9.40 -3.38
CA PRO A 42 10.24 10.17 -3.29
C PRO A 42 9.36 10.06 -4.55
N GLN A 43 9.97 10.13 -5.74
CA GLN A 43 9.24 10.02 -7.01
C GLN A 43 8.62 8.62 -7.20
N ILE A 44 9.31 7.58 -6.74
CA ILE A 44 8.80 6.21 -6.79
C ILE A 44 7.64 6.02 -5.80
N ILE A 45 7.73 6.61 -4.61
CA ILE A 45 6.63 6.61 -3.63
C ILE A 45 5.39 7.25 -4.24
N ASP A 46 5.51 8.42 -4.86
CA ASP A 46 4.38 9.12 -5.49
C ASP A 46 3.78 8.28 -6.62
N LEU A 47 4.62 7.65 -7.45
CA LEU A 47 4.16 6.74 -8.50
C LEU A 47 3.39 5.54 -7.94
N LEU A 48 3.84 4.95 -6.85
CA LEU A 48 3.16 3.83 -6.18
C LEU A 48 1.83 4.27 -5.58
N GLU A 49 1.75 5.46 -4.98
CA GLU A 49 0.50 6.01 -4.45
C GLU A 49 -0.52 6.27 -5.57
N GLU A 50 -0.08 6.79 -6.73
CA GLU A 50 -0.96 6.99 -7.89
C GLU A 50 -1.44 5.67 -8.49
N LYS A 51 -0.58 4.64 -8.55
CA LYS A 51 -0.99 3.28 -8.94
C LYS A 51 -2.01 2.70 -7.96
N ALA A 52 -1.77 2.84 -6.66
CA ALA A 52 -2.72 2.39 -5.63
C ALA A 52 -4.09 3.06 -5.79
N LYS A 53 -4.10 4.37 -6.06
CA LYS A 53 -5.35 5.12 -6.31
C LYS A 53 -6.10 4.58 -7.52
N LYS A 54 -5.40 4.30 -8.63
CA LYS A 54 -6.00 3.68 -9.81
C LYS A 54 -6.54 2.27 -9.53
N ALA A 55 -5.80 1.47 -8.76
CA ALA A 55 -6.24 0.14 -8.36
C ALA A 55 -7.49 0.18 -7.48
N VAL A 56 -7.58 1.12 -6.52
CA VAL A 56 -8.80 1.34 -5.73
C VAL A 56 -9.99 1.73 -6.62
N GLN A 57 -9.79 2.58 -7.63
CA GLN A 57 -10.84 2.94 -8.58
C GLN A 57 -11.30 1.77 -9.45
N ALA A 58 -10.41 0.81 -9.72
CA ALA A 58 -10.71 -0.43 -10.42
C ALA A 58 -11.24 -1.54 -9.50
N GLU A 59 -11.52 -1.23 -8.22
CA GLU A 59 -11.91 -2.19 -7.18
C GLU A 59 -10.90 -3.33 -6.92
N ASP A 60 -9.66 -3.18 -7.41
CA ASP A 60 -8.56 -4.09 -7.14
C ASP A 60 -7.87 -3.72 -5.82
N TYR A 61 -8.53 -4.11 -4.74
CA TYR A 61 -8.09 -3.85 -3.37
C TYR A 61 -6.80 -4.60 -3.00
N GLN A 62 -6.51 -5.74 -3.64
CA GLN A 62 -5.29 -6.49 -3.36
C GLN A 62 -4.07 -5.77 -3.92
N SER A 63 -4.09 -5.41 -5.21
CA SER A 63 -3.00 -4.66 -5.83
C SER A 63 -2.83 -3.28 -5.20
N ALA A 64 -3.94 -2.59 -4.88
CA ALA A 64 -3.89 -1.30 -4.18
C ALA A 64 -3.16 -1.41 -2.84
N LYS A 65 -3.44 -2.47 -2.07
CA LYS A 65 -2.75 -2.74 -0.82
C LYS A 65 -1.26 -2.96 -1.03
N GLU A 66 -0.87 -3.78 -2.00
CA GLU A 66 0.53 -4.08 -2.26
C GLU A 66 1.33 -2.83 -2.65
N TYR A 67 0.79 -1.98 -3.53
CA TYR A 67 1.44 -0.71 -3.88
C TYR A 67 1.61 0.21 -2.67
N LEU A 68 0.61 0.31 -1.80
CA LEU A 68 0.72 1.11 -0.57
C LEU A 68 1.71 0.52 0.43
N LYS A 69 1.80 -0.82 0.54
CA LYS A 69 2.82 -1.49 1.38
C LYS A 69 4.22 -1.17 0.87
N LYS A 70 4.45 -1.26 -0.45
CA LYS A 70 5.74 -0.87 -1.06
C LYS A 70 6.07 0.60 -0.79
N ALA A 71 5.09 1.50 -0.96
CA ALA A 71 5.26 2.92 -0.69
C ALA A 71 5.61 3.21 0.78
N LEU A 72 4.98 2.51 1.72
CA LEU A 72 5.26 2.65 3.15
C LEU A 72 6.69 2.22 3.50
N VAL A 73 7.12 1.04 3.01
CA VAL A 73 8.48 0.54 3.25
C VAL A 73 9.52 1.51 2.69
N LEU A 74 9.28 2.05 1.49
CA LEU A 74 10.16 3.08 0.92
C LEU A 74 10.18 4.35 1.77
N LYS A 75 9.03 4.86 2.26
CA LYS A 75 9.02 5.99 3.20
C LYS A 75 9.80 5.68 4.48
N HIS A 76 9.68 4.47 5.02
CA HIS A 76 10.44 4.07 6.22
C HIS A 76 11.95 4.06 5.94
N SER A 77 12.37 3.55 4.78
CA SER A 77 13.79 3.45 4.40
C SER A 77 14.50 4.82 4.29
N ILE A 78 13.76 5.88 3.95
CA ILE A 78 14.28 7.26 3.87
C ILE A 78 14.04 8.05 5.16
N GLY A 79 13.71 7.38 6.27
CA GLY A 79 13.54 8.01 7.59
C GLY A 79 12.20 8.72 7.80
N MET A 80 11.23 8.55 6.90
CA MET A 80 9.91 9.20 7.00
C MET A 80 8.88 8.38 7.81
N LYS A 81 9.31 7.45 8.67
CA LYS A 81 8.45 6.52 9.42
C LYS A 81 7.37 7.20 10.28
N HIS A 82 7.74 8.25 11.01
CA HIS A 82 6.83 8.96 11.93
C HIS A 82 6.32 10.28 11.36
N THR A 83 6.07 10.32 10.04
CA THR A 83 5.57 11.51 9.35
C THR A 83 4.09 11.39 9.03
N GLU A 84 3.45 12.53 8.75
CA GLU A 84 2.07 12.59 8.27
C GLU A 84 1.84 11.70 7.04
N GLY A 85 2.81 11.65 6.12
CA GLY A 85 2.73 10.83 4.91
C GLY A 85 2.64 9.33 5.22
N SER A 86 3.41 8.84 6.18
CA SER A 86 3.34 7.43 6.60
C SER A 86 2.02 7.12 7.31
N ALA A 87 1.55 8.03 8.16
CA ALA A 87 0.24 7.91 8.82
C ALA A 87 -0.92 7.89 7.79
N SER A 88 -0.84 8.71 6.75
CA SER A 88 -1.81 8.75 5.65
C SER A 88 -1.86 7.43 4.88
N ILE A 89 -0.70 6.86 4.53
CA ILE A 89 -0.64 5.54 3.88
C ILE A 89 -1.24 4.45 4.77
N LEU A 90 -0.93 4.44 6.07
CA LEU A 90 -1.50 3.48 7.01
C LEU A 90 -3.03 3.57 7.10
N SER A 91 -3.58 4.78 7.11
CA SER A 91 -5.03 5.01 7.05
C SER A 91 -5.63 4.48 5.74
N LYS A 92 -4.98 4.71 4.59
CA LYS A 92 -5.41 4.16 3.29
C LYS A 92 -5.44 2.63 3.29
N ILE A 93 -4.39 1.99 3.81
CA ILE A 93 -4.34 0.51 3.91
C ILE A 93 -5.43 0.02 4.87
N SER A 94 -5.66 0.68 6.00
CA SER A 94 -6.73 0.34 6.93
C SER A 94 -8.12 0.35 6.28
N HIS A 95 -8.39 1.34 5.42
CA HIS A 95 -9.64 1.40 4.67
C HIS A 95 -9.75 0.23 3.68
N ILE A 96 -8.68 -0.08 2.96
CA ILE A 96 -8.64 -1.22 2.04
C ILE A 96 -8.85 -2.55 2.79
N GLU A 97 -8.22 -2.76 3.94
CA GLU A 97 -8.42 -3.96 4.75
C GLU A 97 -9.86 -4.09 5.23
N THR A 98 -10.54 -2.97 5.52
CA THR A 98 -11.96 -2.97 5.86
C THR A 98 -12.81 -3.44 4.67
N LYS A 99 -12.48 -3.01 3.44
CA LYS A 99 -13.14 -3.47 2.21
C LYS A 99 -12.88 -4.95 1.91
N LEU A 100 -11.69 -5.44 2.27
CA LEU A 100 -11.33 -6.87 2.17
C LEU A 100 -11.93 -7.75 3.27
N GLY A 101 -12.59 -7.16 4.28
CA GLY A 101 -13.19 -7.89 5.40
C GLY A 101 -12.25 -8.14 6.59
N ASN A 102 -11.00 -7.70 6.51
CA ASN A 102 -9.96 -7.88 7.53
C ASN A 102 -10.06 -6.81 8.63
N ARG A 103 -11.14 -6.86 9.41
CA ARG A 103 -11.45 -5.83 10.43
C ARG A 103 -10.39 -5.73 11.54
N CYS A 104 -9.77 -6.85 11.90
CA CYS A 104 -8.68 -6.91 12.87
C CYS A 104 -7.45 -6.11 12.39
N GLU A 105 -6.97 -6.38 11.17
CA GLU A 105 -5.81 -5.68 10.58
C GLU A 105 -6.11 -4.19 10.40
N ALA A 106 -7.29 -3.86 9.89
CA ALA A 106 -7.75 -2.48 9.74
C ALA A 106 -7.71 -1.71 11.06
N SER A 107 -8.24 -2.28 12.15
CA SER A 107 -8.25 -1.62 13.46
C SER A 107 -6.83 -1.37 14.01
N LYS A 108 -5.92 -2.32 13.83
CA LYS A 108 -4.51 -2.18 14.23
C LYS A 108 -3.81 -1.06 13.43
N LEU A 109 -4.00 -1.05 12.11
CA LEU A 109 -3.43 -0.04 11.22
C LEU A 109 -3.97 1.37 11.52
N SER A 110 -5.28 1.49 11.72
CA SER A 110 -5.93 2.75 12.12
C SER A 110 -5.39 3.24 13.46
N SER A 111 -5.23 2.34 14.43
CA SER A 111 -4.65 2.68 15.75
C SER A 111 -3.20 3.17 15.64
N LEU A 112 -2.41 2.58 14.75
CA LEU A 112 -1.01 2.98 14.52
C LEU A 112 -0.93 4.33 13.80
N ALA A 113 -1.77 4.56 12.77
CA ALA A 113 -1.89 5.86 12.11
C ALA A 113 -2.27 6.96 13.10
N LYS A 114 -3.31 6.73 13.93
CA LYS A 114 -3.73 7.66 15.00
C LYS A 114 -2.59 7.98 15.96
N ARG A 115 -1.77 6.99 16.34
CA ARG A 115 -0.62 7.20 17.22
C ARG A 115 0.40 8.15 16.58
N ILE A 116 0.73 7.96 15.31
CA ILE A 116 1.65 8.85 14.59
C ILE A 116 1.07 10.26 14.51
N TYR A 117 -0.20 10.41 14.10
CA TYR A 117 -0.87 11.71 14.05
C TYR A 117 -0.86 12.45 15.40
N ARG A 118 -1.09 11.73 16.52
CA ARG A 118 -0.97 12.31 17.87
C ARG A 118 0.45 12.79 18.16
N GLN A 119 1.46 12.00 17.79
CA GLN A 119 2.86 12.31 18.03
C GLN A 119 3.32 13.56 17.28
N ILE A 120 2.83 13.77 16.05
CA ILE A 120 3.17 14.94 15.23
C ILE A 120 2.30 16.17 15.54
N GLY A 121 1.33 16.07 16.44
CA GLY A 121 0.47 17.19 16.84
C GLY A 121 -0.52 17.65 15.75
N VAL A 122 -0.81 16.82 14.74
CA VAL A 122 -1.79 17.15 13.71
C VAL A 122 -3.20 17.06 14.31
N ASN A 123 -3.95 18.15 14.22
CA ASN A 123 -5.32 18.21 14.72
C ASN A 123 -6.25 17.39 13.82
N PHE A 124 -7.00 16.45 14.41
CA PHE A 124 -7.72 15.36 13.74
C PHE A 124 -8.88 15.81 12.83
N GLY A 125 -9.20 17.10 12.76
CA GLY A 125 -10.39 17.63 12.07
C GLY A 125 -10.46 17.38 10.56
N ALA A 126 -9.38 16.95 9.91
CA ALA A 126 -9.33 16.68 8.46
C ALA A 126 -9.06 15.20 8.09
N VAL A 127 -8.81 14.33 9.07
CA VAL A 127 -8.49 12.91 8.81
C VAL A 127 -9.75 12.07 9.05
N SER A 128 -10.37 11.60 7.98
CA SER A 128 -11.51 10.67 8.06
C SER A 128 -11.03 9.32 8.56
N PHE A 129 -11.18 9.06 9.87
CA PHE A 129 -11.15 7.70 10.38
C PHE A 129 -12.55 7.13 10.24
N GLU A 130 -12.70 6.05 9.47
CA GLU A 130 -13.92 5.25 9.51
C GLU A 130 -14.02 4.64 10.91
N GLU A 131 -14.82 5.28 11.77
CA GLU A 131 -15.07 4.84 13.14
C GLU A 131 -15.94 3.59 13.13
N GLY A 132 -15.29 2.43 13.11
CA GLY A 132 -15.84 1.27 13.79
C GLY A 132 -15.79 1.51 15.30
N GLY A 133 -16.79 2.20 15.84
CA GLY A 133 -17.19 2.19 17.25
C GLY A 133 -16.13 2.55 18.32
N GLU A 134 -16.19 3.80 18.76
CA GLU A 134 -16.23 4.22 20.17
C GLU A 134 -14.99 4.06 21.10
N SER A 135 -14.44 5.23 21.45
CA SER A 135 -13.83 5.67 22.72
C SER A 135 -13.48 4.66 23.84
N ASN A 136 -12.17 4.40 24.04
CA ASN A 136 -11.46 4.60 25.32
C ASN A 136 -9.98 4.14 25.24
N PRO A 137 -9.03 4.72 26.01
CA PRO A 137 -7.60 4.40 25.87
C PRO A 137 -7.16 3.07 26.52
N LYS A 138 -8.05 2.27 27.09
CA LYS A 138 -7.70 1.00 27.74
C LYS A 138 -8.86 0.01 27.60
N VAL A 139 -8.50 -1.24 27.31
CA VAL A 139 -9.31 -2.48 27.43
C VAL A 139 -10.05 -2.97 26.17
N ALA A 140 -9.61 -4.16 25.73
CA ALA A 140 -10.37 -5.23 25.06
C ALA A 140 -10.63 -5.21 23.53
N MET A 141 -9.57 -5.06 22.71
CA MET A 141 -9.56 -5.66 21.36
C MET A 141 -8.23 -6.36 21.05
N SER A 142 -7.53 -6.86 22.07
CA SER A 142 -6.22 -7.52 21.91
C SER A 142 -6.24 -9.02 22.18
N ALA A 143 -7.39 -9.64 22.41
CA ALA A 143 -7.45 -11.05 22.83
C ALA A 143 -7.72 -12.07 21.69
N ALA A 144 -8.12 -11.65 20.48
CA ALA A 144 -8.57 -12.60 19.45
C ALA A 144 -8.06 -12.34 18.01
N CYS A 145 -7.18 -11.37 17.78
CA CYS A 145 -6.68 -11.07 16.43
C CYS A 145 -5.22 -11.53 16.29
N GLN A 146 -5.03 -12.79 15.94
CA GLN A 146 -3.72 -13.40 15.70
C GLN A 146 -3.26 -13.06 14.28
N GLU A 147 -2.43 -12.03 14.12
CA GLU A 147 -1.99 -11.58 12.80
C GLU A 147 -0.67 -10.80 12.86
N ASN A 148 0.17 -10.97 11.83
CA ASN A 148 1.56 -10.53 11.75
C ASN A 148 1.72 -9.38 10.74
N LEU A 149 1.74 -8.12 11.20
CA LEU A 149 2.11 -6.96 10.39
C LEU A 149 3.62 -6.86 10.22
N SER A 150 4.22 -7.78 9.45
CA SER A 150 5.66 -7.86 9.25
C SER A 150 6.26 -6.58 8.63
N TYR A 151 5.50 -5.88 7.77
CA TYR A 151 5.95 -4.68 7.06
C TYR A 151 5.82 -3.37 7.88
N VAL A 152 5.15 -3.43 9.03
CA VAL A 152 4.95 -2.27 9.94
C VAL A 152 5.82 -2.41 11.21
N ARG A 153 6.46 -3.56 11.43
CA ARG A 153 7.29 -3.79 12.61
C ARG A 153 8.52 -2.88 12.62
N ASP A 154 8.88 -2.49 13.84
CA ASP A 154 9.77 -1.37 14.14
C ASP A 154 11.20 -1.50 13.63
#